data_AF-A0A959C7V4-F1
#
_entry.id   AF-A0A959C7V4-F1
#
_cell.length_a   1.000
_cell.length_b   1.000
_cell.length_c   1.000
_cell.angle_alpha   90.00
_cell.angle_beta   90.00
_cell.angle_gamma   90.00
#
_symmetry.space_group_name_H-M   'P 1'
#
loop_
_entity.id
_entity.type
_entity.pdbx_description
1 polymer ?
#
loop_
_entity_poly.entity_id
_entity_poly.type
_entity_poly.pdbx_seq_one_letter_code
_entity_poly.pdbx_strand_id
1 'polypeptide(L)'
;MEISDKRSVSKFNNELKLRGFNVFQIEQDDNATRIYSRKDFYKICLTTGKSIIHYADRSFEADDTILFFGNPHIPYSWETISRT
;
A
#
# COMPACT_ATOMS: atom_id res chain seq x y z
N MET A 1 30.05 -5.75 -14.28
CA MET A 1 28.94 -4.95 -14.83
C MET A 1 27.80 -5.09 -13.84
N GLU A 2 27.66 -4.13 -12.91
CA GLU A 2 26.61 -4.20 -11.90
C GLU A 2 25.27 -3.87 -12.53
N ILE A 3 24.36 -4.84 -12.53
CA ILE A 3 22.97 -4.63 -12.91
C ILE A 3 22.33 -3.87 -11.75
N SER A 4 22.30 -2.54 -11.84
CA SER A 4 21.47 -1.73 -10.96
C SER A 4 20.02 -2.03 -11.31
N ASP A 5 19.43 -3.01 -10.63
CA ASP A 5 17.98 -3.20 -10.57
C ASP A 5 17.38 -1.95 -9.91
N LYS A 6 17.13 -0.92 -10.73
CA LYS A 6 16.38 0.25 -10.29
C LYS A 6 15.00 -0.24 -9.90
N ARG A 7 14.79 -0.37 -8.59
CA ARG A 7 13.50 -0.75 -7.98
C ARG A 7 12.37 0.01 -8.68
N SER A 8 11.38 -0.73 -9.17
CA SER A 8 10.14 -0.17 -9.71
C SER A 8 9.44 0.62 -8.60
N VAL A 9 9.55 1.95 -8.66
CA VAL A 9 8.79 2.83 -7.79
C VAL A 9 7.45 3.04 -8.45
N SER A 10 6.37 2.88 -7.68
CA SER A 10 5.02 3.17 -8.18
C SER A 10 4.96 4.59 -8.75
N LYS A 11 4.36 4.74 -9.95
CA LYS A 11 4.21 6.04 -10.64
C LYS A 11 3.58 7.11 -9.73
N PHE A 12 2.72 6.70 -8.80
CA PHE A 12 2.04 7.57 -7.84
C PHE A 12 3.00 8.33 -6.91
N ASN A 13 4.20 7.81 -6.63
CA ASN A 13 5.14 8.48 -5.72
C ASN A 13 5.68 9.81 -6.29
N ASN A 14 5.70 9.97 -7.63
CA ASN A 14 6.23 11.18 -8.27
C ASN A 14 5.18 12.31 -8.37
N GLU A 15 3.89 12.02 -8.16
CA GLU A 15 2.78 12.96 -8.38
C GLU A 15 2.27 13.63 -7.10
N LEU A 16 2.74 13.20 -5.93
CA LEU A 16 2.32 13.74 -4.63
C LEU A 16 3.03 15.06 -4.32
N LYS A 17 2.51 16.18 -4.85
CA LYS A 17 2.88 17.53 -4.39
C LYS A 17 2.13 17.85 -3.08
N LEU A 18 2.70 18.70 -2.21
CA LEU A 18 2.10 19.17 -0.94
C LEU A 18 0.89 20.12 -1.15
N ARG A 19 -0.07 19.76 -2.02
CA ARG A 19 -1.32 20.49 -2.26
C ARG A 19 -2.48 19.49 -2.33
N GLY A 20 -2.97 19.04 -1.18
CA GLY A 20 -4.11 18.13 -1.06
C GLY A 20 -3.72 16.65 -1.07
N PHE A 21 -4.68 15.79 -1.37
CA PHE A 21 -4.49 14.35 -1.51
C PHE A 21 -5.09 13.89 -2.84
N ASN A 22 -4.39 12.98 -3.53
CA ASN A 22 -4.90 12.34 -4.73
C ASN A 22 -5.59 11.04 -4.34
N VAL A 23 -6.76 10.78 -4.91
CA VAL A 23 -7.51 9.54 -4.72
C VAL A 23 -7.48 8.76 -6.02
N PHE A 24 -7.09 7.50 -5.94
CA PHE A 24 -7.06 6.59 -7.09
C PHE A 24 -7.68 5.26 -6.69
N GLN A 25 -8.51 4.71 -7.56
CA GLN A 25 -8.98 3.34 -7.42
C GLN A 25 -7.88 2.39 -7.88
N ILE A 26 -7.47 1.48 -7.01
CA ILE A 26 -6.51 0.43 -7.35
C ILE A 26 -7.32 -0.77 -7.85
N GLU A 27 -7.51 -0.88 -9.16
CA GLU A 27 -8.34 -1.94 -9.76
C GLU A 27 -7.66 -3.33 -9.76
N GLN A 28 -6.33 -3.39 -9.66
CA GLN A 28 -5.58 -4.64 -9.64
C GLN A 28 -4.48 -4.60 -8.58
N ASP A 29 -4.28 -5.72 -7.88
CA ASP A 29 -3.01 -6.01 -7.20
C ASP A 29 -1.93 -6.17 -8.26
N ASP A 30 -1.43 -5.06 -8.77
CA ASP A 30 -0.17 -5.08 -9.46
C ASP A 30 0.91 -5.46 -8.42
N ASN A 31 1.98 -6.12 -8.83
CA ASN A 31 3.08 -6.51 -7.94
C ASN A 31 3.63 -5.32 -7.14
N ALA A 32 3.37 -4.09 -7.58
CA ALA A 32 3.66 -2.85 -6.89
C ALA A 32 2.96 -2.69 -5.51
N THR A 33 1.81 -3.31 -5.23
CA THR A 33 1.19 -3.30 -3.88
C THR A 33 1.77 -4.36 -2.95
N ARG A 34 2.35 -5.44 -3.50
CA ARG A 34 2.89 -6.58 -2.75
C ARG A 34 4.34 -6.38 -2.34
N ILE A 35 5.09 -5.55 -3.07
CA ILE A 35 6.48 -5.24 -2.74
C ILE A 35 6.50 -4.20 -1.63
N TYR A 36 7.02 -4.58 -0.46
CA TYR A 36 7.27 -3.66 0.65
C TYR A 36 8.08 -2.46 0.16
N SER A 37 7.42 -1.30 0.12
CA SER A 37 8.01 -0.04 -0.29
C SER A 37 7.78 0.93 0.85
N ARG A 38 8.88 1.43 1.44
CA ARG A 38 8.80 2.50 2.43
C ARG A 38 8.19 3.71 1.75
N LYS A 39 6.96 4.03 2.14
CA LYS A 39 6.24 5.18 1.62
C LYS A 39 6.57 6.34 2.55
N ASP A 40 7.32 7.33 2.10
CA ASP A 40 7.65 8.53 2.89
C ASP A 40 6.45 9.51 2.95
N PHE A 41 5.21 9.01 2.94
CA PHE A 41 3.97 9.79 2.96
C PHE A 41 2.88 9.10 3.79
N TYR A 42 1.91 9.89 4.26
CA TYR A 42 0.71 9.37 4.91
C TYR A 42 -0.23 8.75 3.87
N LYS A 43 -0.68 7.51 4.10
CA LYS A 43 -1.54 6.77 3.17
C LYS A 43 -2.92 6.53 3.79
N ILE A 44 -3.97 6.74 3.00
CA ILE A 44 -5.33 6.30 3.33
C ILE A 44 -5.71 5.23 2.29
N CYS A 45 -6.17 4.07 2.74
CA CYS A 45 -6.66 2.99 1.87
C CYS A 45 -8.08 2.61 2.28
N LEU A 46 -9.00 2.57 1.31
CA LEU A 46 -10.31 1.94 1.45
C LEU A 46 -10.28 0.62 0.67
N THR A 47 -10.55 -0.49 1.34
CA THR A 47 -10.49 -1.83 0.74
C THR A 47 -11.69 -2.65 1.19
N THR A 48 -12.27 -3.44 0.30
CA THR A 48 -13.39 -4.35 0.57
C THR A 48 -12.97 -5.77 0.22
N GLY A 49 -13.30 -6.72 1.10
CA GLY A 49 -13.01 -8.14 0.95
C GLY A 49 -12.15 -8.69 2.07
N LYS A 50 -11.58 -9.89 1.84
CA LYS A 50 -10.73 -10.58 2.82
C LYS A 50 -9.28 -10.21 2.64
N SER A 51 -8.63 -9.75 3.71
CA SER A 51 -7.21 -9.44 3.70
C SER A 51 -6.54 -9.58 5.06
N ILE A 52 -5.23 -9.76 5.03
CA ILE A 52 -4.36 -9.69 6.21
C ILE A 52 -3.51 -8.42 6.09
N ILE A 53 -3.60 -7.59 7.11
CA ILE A 53 -2.85 -6.34 7.21
C ILE A 53 -1.75 -6.55 8.23
N HIS A 54 -0.50 -6.46 7.79
CA HIS A 54 0.63 -6.47 8.72
C HIS A 54 0.96 -5.03 9.07
N TYR A 55 1.02 -4.72 10.36
CA TYR A 55 1.31 -3.40 10.88
C TYR A 55 2.24 -3.52 12.09
N ALA A 56 3.47 -3.03 11.94
CA ALA A 56 4.55 -3.25 12.90
C ALA A 56 4.74 -4.74 13.22
N ASP A 57 4.51 -5.13 14.47
CA ASP A 57 4.66 -6.48 15.01
C ASP A 57 3.34 -7.27 15.02
N ARG A 58 2.27 -6.73 14.42
CA ARG A 58 0.92 -7.29 14.49
C ARG A 58 0.35 -7.57 13.11
N SER A 59 -0.54 -8.55 13.07
CA SER A 59 -1.34 -8.90 11.89
C SER A 59 -2.81 -8.77 12.24
N PHE A 60 -3.59 -8.22 11.31
CA PHE A 60 -5.03 -8.04 11.46
C PHE A 60 -5.73 -8.70 10.29
N GLU A 61 -6.66 -9.61 10.57
CA GLU A 61 -7.57 -10.15 9.57
C GLU A 61 -8.75 -9.20 9.41
N ALA A 62 -9.07 -8.86 8.16
CA ALA A 62 -10.23 -8.06 7.79
C ALA A 62 -11.08 -8.84 6.80
N ASP A 63 -12.39 -8.88 7.03
CA ASP A 63 -13.41 -9.56 6.20
C ASP A 63 -14.61 -8.63 5.96
N ASP A 64 -14.33 -7.36 5.60
CA ASP A 64 -15.35 -6.37 5.27
C ASP A 64 -14.68 -5.16 4.57
N THR A 65 -15.45 -4.10 4.35
CA THR A 65 -14.94 -2.78 3.99
C THR A 65 -14.21 -2.15 5.17
N ILE A 66 -12.93 -1.85 4.97
CA ILE A 66 -12.06 -1.22 5.97
C ILE A 66 -11.40 0.04 5.44
N LEU A 67 -11.18 0.98 6.36
CA LEU A 67 -10.42 2.20 6.12
C LEU A 67 -9.11 2.15 6.91
N PHE A 68 -7.99 2.03 6.21
CA PHE A 68 -6.65 1.94 6.79
C PHE A 68 -5.90 3.27 6.69
N PHE A 69 -5.22 3.64 7.79
CA PHE A 69 -4.35 4.81 7.87
C PHE A 69 -2.90 4.38 8.09
N GLY A 70 -2.06 4.56 7.06
CA GLY A 70 -0.63 4.26 7.07
C GLY A 70 0.23 5.48 7.39
N ASN A 71 1.25 5.28 8.22
CA ASN A 71 2.23 6.31 8.61
C ASN A 71 3.63 5.93 8.04
N PRO A 72 4.41 6.88 7.51
CA PRO A 72 5.77 6.62 7.00
C PRO A 72 6.77 6.04 8.02
N HIS A 73 6.48 6.19 9.32
CA HIS A 73 7.33 5.73 10.41
C HIS A 73 7.06 4.28 10.85
N ILE A 74 5.92 3.71 10.47
CA ILE A 74 5.53 2.37 10.89
C ILE A 74 5.46 1.45 9.67
N PRO A 75 6.23 0.36 9.62
CA PRO A 75 6.16 -0.57 8.50
C PRO A 75 4.79 -1.22 8.43
N TYR A 76 4.24 -1.32 7.22
CA TYR A 76 3.02 -2.04 6.95
C TYR A 76 3.07 -2.75 5.60
N SER A 77 2.36 -3.87 5.50
CA SER A 77 2.15 -4.61 4.26
C SER A 77 0.75 -5.21 4.22
N TRP A 78 0.38 -5.74 3.05
CA TRP A 78 -0.96 -6.21 2.78
C TRP A 78 -0.95 -7.52 2.02
N GLU A 79 -1.78 -8.46 2.46
CA GLU A 79 -2.06 -9.72 1.77
C GLU A 79 -3.54 -9.79 1.42
N THR A 80 -3.86 -9.76 0.13
CA THR A 80 -5.25 -9.92 -0.35
C THR A 80 -5.59 -11.41 -0.40
N ILE A 81 -6.57 -11.85 0.41
CA ILE A 81 -7.06 -13.24 0.41
C ILE A 81 -8.15 -13.42 -0.65
N SER A 82 -9.18 -12.56 -0.64
CA SER A 82 -10.25 -12.59 -1.65
C SER A 82 -10.92 -11.23 -1.81
N ARG A 83 -11.45 -10.95 -3.01
CA ARG A 83 -12.26 -9.76 -3.29
C ARG A 83 -13.75 -10.14 -3.30
N THR A 84 -14.60 -9.18 -3.00
CA THR A 84 -16.06 -9.26 -3.17
C THR A 84 -16.47 -8.45 -4.39
#